data_AF-A0A9P7DK69-F1
#
_entry.id   AF-A0A9P7DK69-F1
#
_cell.length_a   1.000
_cell.length_b   1.000
_cell.length_c   1.000
_cell.angle_alpha   90.00
_cell.angle_beta   90.00
_cell.angle_gamma   90.00
#
_symmetry.space_group_name_H-M   'P 1'
#
loop_
_entity.id
_entity.type
_entity.pdbx_description
1 polymer ?
#
loop_
_entity_poly.entity_id
_entity_poly.type
_entity_poly.pdbx_seq_one_letter_code
_entity_poly.pdbx_strand_id
1 'polypeptide(L)'
;ILSITCDNMSNNNVMIKDLAILVPEFAGSASHTQCFLHTVNLVAKSLIHDFDVAKKEANKALYGKEVANEIDELRTNDENEEDVIISQDLDNELIDNDEGWVDDVELLPADEHNKLQKKI
;
A
#
# COMPACT_ATOMS: atom_id res chain seq x y z
N ILE A 1 -20.76 -15.31 17.29
CA ILE A 1 -20.09 -14.61 16.16
C ILE A 1 -18.72 -15.24 15.98
N LEU A 2 -18.36 -15.68 14.77
CA LEU A 2 -17.09 -16.41 14.55
C LEU A 2 -15.90 -15.48 14.30
N SER A 3 -16.08 -14.43 13.50
CA SER A 3 -15.06 -13.40 13.24
C SER A 3 -15.71 -12.07 12.83
N ILE A 4 -15.01 -10.97 13.07
CA ILE A 4 -15.33 -9.61 12.61
C ILE A 4 -14.08 -9.04 11.95
N THR A 5 -14.22 -8.51 10.73
CA THR A 5 -13.12 -7.88 10.00
C THR A 5 -13.31 -6.36 9.95
N CYS A 6 -12.31 -5.60 10.37
CA CYS A 6 -12.30 -4.13 10.32
C CYS A 6 -11.01 -3.60 9.69
N ASP A 7 -11.01 -2.36 9.24
CA ASP A 7 -9.81 -1.60 8.84
C ASP A 7 -8.79 -1.48 9.98
N ASN A 8 -7.55 -1.07 9.66
CA ASN A 8 -6.43 -1.04 10.61
C ASN A 8 -6.43 0.25 11.45
N MET A 9 -7.61 0.65 11.93
CA MET A 9 -7.79 1.85 12.75
C MET A 9 -7.87 1.50 14.24
N SER A 10 -7.20 2.31 15.07
CA SER A 10 -7.13 2.09 16.52
C SER A 10 -8.51 2.15 17.20
N ASN A 11 -9.46 2.91 16.65
CA ASN A 11 -10.83 3.00 17.13
C ASN A 11 -11.55 1.65 17.11
N ASN A 12 -11.21 0.77 16.17
CA ASN A 12 -11.79 -0.58 16.09
C ASN A 12 -11.40 -1.42 17.30
N ASN A 13 -10.25 -1.14 17.95
CA ASN A 13 -9.87 -1.84 19.17
C ASN A 13 -10.79 -1.52 20.35
N VAL A 14 -11.33 -0.30 20.42
CA VAL A 14 -12.29 0.10 21.46
C VAL A 14 -13.63 -0.57 21.18
N MET A 15 -14.10 -0.46 19.94
CA MET A 15 -15.34 -1.10 19.49
C MET A 15 -15.36 -2.61 19.79
N ILE A 16 -14.28 -3.34 19.48
CA ILE A 16 -14.19 -4.79 19.71
C ILE A 16 -14.26 -5.14 21.21
N LYS A 17 -13.67 -4.31 22.09
CA LYS A 17 -13.75 -4.51 23.54
C LYS A 17 -15.17 -4.31 24.05
N ASP A 18 -15.84 -3.26 23.60
CA ASP A 18 -17.22 -2.98 24.00
C ASP A 18 -18.17 -4.07 23.48
N LEU A 19 -17.94 -4.56 22.25
CA LEU A 19 -18.73 -5.62 21.66
C LEU A 19 -18.59 -6.95 22.41
N ALA A 20 -17.41 -7.26 22.94
CA ALA A 20 -17.19 -8.45 23.77
C ALA A 20 -17.96 -8.41 25.10
N ILE A 21 -18.26 -7.21 25.62
CA ILE A 21 -19.09 -7.02 26.82
C ILE A 21 -20.58 -7.19 26.47
N LEU A 22 -21.00 -6.65 25.32
CA LEU A 22 -22.39 -6.66 24.89
C LEU A 22 -22.85 -8.00 24.31
N VAL A 23 -21.93 -8.78 23.74
CA VAL A 23 -22.21 -10.07 23.10
C VAL A 23 -21.35 -11.17 23.74
N PRO A 24 -21.87 -11.88 24.77
CA PRO A 24 -21.09 -12.88 25.52
C PRO A 24 -20.55 -14.05 24.68
N GLU A 25 -21.17 -14.33 23.52
CA GLU A 25 -20.76 -15.38 22.58
C GLU A 25 -19.68 -14.92 21.58
N PHE A 26 -19.31 -13.63 21.61
CA PHE A 26 -18.24 -13.11 20.78
C PHE A 26 -16.91 -13.23 21.52
N ALA A 27 -15.92 -13.88 20.90
CA ALA A 27 -14.62 -14.12 21.54
C ALA A 27 -13.71 -12.87 21.61
N GLY A 28 -14.28 -11.67 21.44
CA GLY A 28 -13.55 -10.40 21.48
C GLY A 28 -12.41 -10.37 20.47
N SER A 29 -11.22 -9.96 20.93
CA SER A 29 -10.02 -9.84 20.10
C SER A 29 -9.58 -11.14 19.44
N ALA A 30 -9.94 -12.31 19.98
CA ALA A 30 -9.62 -13.60 19.35
C ALA A 30 -10.41 -13.85 18.05
N SER A 31 -11.53 -13.16 17.88
CA SER A 31 -12.38 -13.17 16.69
C SER A 31 -12.32 -11.84 15.93
N HIS A 32 -11.30 -11.01 16.16
CA HIS A 32 -11.09 -9.78 15.42
C HIS A 32 -9.98 -9.96 14.39
N THR A 33 -10.30 -9.72 13.13
CA THR A 33 -9.37 -9.76 12.01
C THR A 33 -9.24 -8.39 11.37
N GLN A 34 -8.08 -8.07 10.81
CA GLN A 34 -7.87 -6.84 10.07
C GLN A 34 -8.20 -7.04 8.59
N CYS A 35 -8.66 -5.98 7.93
CA CYS A 35 -8.96 -5.97 6.51
C CYS A 35 -7.67 -6.08 5.71
N PHE A 36 -7.45 -7.24 5.08
CA PHE A 36 -6.24 -7.51 4.29
C PHE A 36 -6.03 -6.48 3.18
N LEU A 37 -7.11 -6.07 2.50
CA LEU A 37 -7.03 -5.04 1.46
C LEU A 37 -6.50 -3.72 2.00
N HIS A 38 -6.98 -3.29 3.17
CA HIS A 38 -6.52 -2.07 3.80
C HIS A 38 -5.04 -2.19 4.23
N THR A 39 -4.63 -3.33 4.81
CA THR A 39 -3.22 -3.58 5.14
C THR A 39 -2.31 -3.53 3.90
N VAL A 40 -2.72 -4.13 2.78
CA VAL A 40 -1.94 -4.10 1.53
C VAL A 40 -1.86 -2.68 0.98
N ASN A 41 -2.94 -1.91 1.04
CA ASN A 41 -2.95 -0.50 0.63
C ASN A 41 -1.96 0.33 1.45
N LEU A 42 -1.94 0.15 2.79
CA LEU A 42 -0.96 0.83 3.65
C LEU A 42 0.49 0.46 3.29
N VAL A 43 0.76 -0.82 3.03
CA VAL A 43 2.10 -1.28 2.61
C VAL A 43 2.48 -0.64 1.28
N ALA A 44 1.59 -0.65 0.28
CA ALA A 44 1.83 -0.04 -1.02
C ALA A 44 2.10 1.48 -0.89
N LYS A 45 1.27 2.20 -0.12
CA LYS A 45 1.47 3.63 0.16
C LYS A 45 2.83 3.90 0.80
N SER A 46 3.21 3.11 1.81
CA SER A 46 4.50 3.26 2.48
C SER A 46 5.67 3.06 1.52
N LEU A 47 5.58 2.08 0.60
CA LEU A 47 6.63 1.82 -0.38
C LEU A 47 6.72 2.93 -1.44
N ILE A 48 5.58 3.48 -1.88
CA ILE A 48 5.53 4.54 -2.89
C ILE A 48 5.97 5.89 -2.31
N HIS A 49 5.65 6.17 -1.03
CA HIS A 49 6.01 7.42 -0.36
C HIS A 49 7.52 7.71 -0.40
N ASP A 50 8.37 6.67 -0.31
CA ASP A 50 9.82 6.84 -0.36
C ASP A 50 10.33 7.34 -1.73
N PHE A 51 9.54 7.17 -2.80
CA PHE A 51 9.85 7.67 -4.14
C PHE A 51 9.24 9.05 -4.42
N ASP A 52 8.38 9.56 -3.54
CA ASP A 52 7.72 10.85 -3.69
C ASP A 52 8.64 12.05 -3.37
N VAL A 53 9.93 11.79 -3.11
CA VAL A 53 10.99 12.81 -2.92
C VAL A 53 11.07 13.77 -4.10
N ALA A 54 10.86 13.29 -5.33
CA ALA A 54 10.83 14.13 -6.52
C ALA A 54 9.72 15.18 -6.47
N LYS A 55 8.57 14.84 -5.88
CA LYS A 55 7.42 15.73 -5.71
C LYS A 55 7.68 16.78 -4.63
N LYS A 56 8.38 16.42 -3.55
CA LYS A 56 8.79 17.36 -2.49
C LYS A 56 9.78 18.41 -3.02
N GLU A 57 10.76 17.99 -3.81
CA GLU A 57 11.73 18.90 -4.43
C GLU A 57 11.07 19.79 -5.51
N ALA A 58 10.15 19.24 -6.31
CA ALA A 58 9.36 20.02 -7.25
C ALA A 58 8.50 21.09 -6.55
N ASN A 59 7.84 20.75 -5.44
CA ASN A 59 7.05 21.70 -4.65
C ASN A 59 7.91 22.81 -4.05
N LYS A 60 9.09 22.48 -3.51
CA LYS A 60 10.05 23.48 -3.00
C LYS A 60 10.52 24.43 -4.09
N ALA A 61 10.77 23.92 -5.30
CA ALA A 61 11.20 24.73 -6.44
C ALA A 61 10.09 25.66 -6.95
N LEU A 62 8.82 25.27 -6.84
CA LEU A 62 7.68 26.01 -7.39
C LEU A 62 7.11 27.04 -6.40
N TYR A 63 6.94 26.67 -5.13
CA TYR A 63 6.25 27.49 -4.12
C TYR A 63 7.18 28.05 -3.02
N GLY A 64 8.46 27.68 -3.04
CA GLY A 64 9.40 28.01 -1.97
C GLY A 64 9.27 27.08 -0.76
N LYS A 65 10.28 27.12 0.12
CA LYS A 65 10.47 26.14 1.20
C LYS A 65 9.36 26.15 2.26
N GLU A 66 8.85 27.33 2.64
CA GLU A 66 7.85 27.47 3.69
C GLU A 66 6.49 26.91 3.26
N VAL A 67 6.01 27.30 2.08
CA VAL A 67 4.75 26.82 1.52
C VAL A 67 4.82 25.33 1.15
N ALA A 68 5.95 24.85 0.64
CA ALA A 68 6.13 23.43 0.32
C ALA A 68 6.10 22.53 1.57
N ASN A 69 6.62 23.00 2.71
CA ASN A 69 6.56 22.26 3.97
C ASN A 69 5.12 22.15 4.49
N GLU A 70 4.33 23.22 4.42
CA GLU A 70 2.90 23.19 4.79
C GLU A 70 2.11 22.23 3.88
N ILE A 71 2.38 22.22 2.56
CA ILE A 71 1.76 21.29 1.61
C ILE A 71 2.10 19.84 1.93
N ASP A 72 3.36 19.56 2.29
CA ASP A 72 3.79 18.21 2.66
C ASP A 72 3.18 17.76 3.99
N GLU A 73 3.06 18.65 4.99
CA GLU A 73 2.41 18.36 6.28
C GLU A 73 0.91 18.06 6.11
N LEU A 74 0.20 18.80 5.25
CA LEU A 74 -1.20 18.53 4.92
C LEU A 74 -1.37 17.19 4.21
N ARG A 75 -0.47 16.86 3.27
CA ARG A 75 -0.45 15.54 2.61
C ARG A 75 -0.31 14.39 3.58
N THR A 76 0.57 14.53 4.57
CA THR A 76 0.78 13.47 5.58
C THR A 76 -0.42 13.33 6.52
N ASN A 77 -1.24 14.37 6.69
CA ASN A 77 -2.46 14.31 7.49
C ASN A 77 -3.62 13.64 6.73
N ASP A 78 -3.79 13.93 5.43
CA ASP A 78 -4.80 13.27 4.58
C ASP A 78 -4.52 11.77 4.39
N GLU A 79 -3.26 11.32 4.50
CA GLU A 79 -2.92 9.89 4.49
C GLU A 79 -3.40 9.13 5.73
N ASN A 80 -3.70 9.84 6.84
CA ASN A 80 -4.19 9.29 8.09
C ASN A 80 -5.73 9.32 8.24
N GLU A 81 -6.44 10.03 7.35
CA GLU A 81 -7.91 10.06 7.28
C GLU A 81 -8.36 9.30 6.02
N GLU A 82 -8.85 8.07 6.16
CA GLU A 82 -9.35 7.28 5.04
C GLU A 82 -10.55 7.96 4.36
N ASP A 83 -10.40 8.39 3.10
CA ASP A 83 -11.13 7.87 1.92
C ASP A 83 -11.04 8.83 0.73
N VAL A 84 -10.29 8.44 -0.30
CA VAL A 84 -10.78 8.59 -1.68
C VAL A 84 -10.92 7.16 -2.20
N ILE A 85 -12.12 6.61 -2.04
CA ILE A 85 -12.56 5.53 -2.91
C ILE A 85 -12.54 6.13 -4.32
N ILE A 86 -11.54 5.80 -5.14
CA ILE A 86 -11.64 5.95 -6.59
C ILE A 86 -12.61 4.85 -7.05
N SER A 87 -13.88 5.01 -6.70
CA SER A 87 -15.02 4.35 -7.34
C SER A 87 -15.73 5.41 -8.15
N GLN A 88 -15.05 5.90 -9.17
CA GLN A 88 -15.67 6.58 -10.30
C GLN A 88 -15.01 6.00 -11.55
N ASP A 89 -15.67 4.98 -12.10
CA ASP A 89 -15.77 4.73 -13.53
C ASP A 89 -14.47 4.84 -14.34
N LEU A 90 -13.55 3.90 -14.14
CA LEU A 90 -12.68 3.49 -15.22
C LEU A 90 -12.77 1.97 -15.35
N ASP A 91 -13.59 1.55 -16.30
CA ASP A 91 -13.32 0.41 -17.17
C ASP A 91 -11.97 0.64 -17.91
N ASN A 92 -10.88 0.85 -17.15
CA ASN A 92 -9.57 0.55 -17.66
C ASN A 92 -9.40 -0.92 -17.37
N GLU A 93 -9.58 -1.72 -18.42
CA GLU A 93 -8.91 -3.00 -18.55
C GLU A 93 -7.58 -2.91 -17.79
N LEU A 94 -7.42 -3.73 -16.74
CA LEU A 94 -6.09 -4.15 -16.34
C LEU A 94 -5.55 -4.89 -17.57
N ILE A 95 -5.04 -4.14 -18.54
CA ILE A 95 -4.14 -4.67 -19.54
C ILE A 95 -2.95 -5.06 -18.70
N ASP A 96 -2.92 -6.34 -18.32
CA ASP A 96 -1.70 -6.97 -17.87
C ASP A 96 -0.71 -6.70 -19.00
N ASN A 97 0.19 -5.74 -18.78
CA ASN A 97 1.24 -5.46 -19.73
C ASN A 97 2.27 -6.57 -19.57
N ASP A 98 1.86 -7.79 -19.95
CA ASP A 98 2.67 -8.99 -20.09
C ASP A 98 3.70 -8.84 -21.22
N GLU A 99 3.65 -7.76 -22.01
CA GLU A 99 4.58 -7.46 -23.11
C GLU A 99 5.91 -6.87 -22.62
N GLY A 100 6.58 -7.49 -21.66
CA GLY A 100 7.89 -6.97 -21.24
C GLY A 100 8.77 -7.81 -20.32
N TRP A 101 8.32 -8.98 -19.85
CA TRP A 101 9.22 -9.89 -19.15
C TRP A 101 10.00 -10.72 -20.18
N VAL A 102 11.16 -10.19 -20.57
CA VAL A 102 12.13 -10.92 -21.38
C VAL A 102 13.08 -11.67 -20.44
N ASP A 103 13.26 -12.96 -20.66
CA ASP A 103 14.30 -13.71 -19.95
C ASP A 103 15.67 -13.25 -20.46
N ASP A 104 16.31 -12.39 -19.67
CA ASP A 104 17.62 -11.82 -19.99
C ASP A 104 18.68 -12.92 -20.26
N VAL A 105 18.49 -14.14 -19.73
CA VAL A 105 19.40 -15.27 -19.94
C VAL A 105 19.30 -15.85 -21.36
N GLU A 106 18.11 -15.83 -21.97
CA GLU A 106 17.90 -16.29 -23.35
C GLU A 106 18.51 -15.34 -24.39
N LEU A 107 18.68 -14.05 -24.05
CA LEU A 107 19.29 -13.05 -24.92
C LEU A 107 20.82 -13.04 -24.87
N LEU A 108 21.44 -13.81 -23.97
CA LEU A 108 22.89 -13.84 -23.86
C LEU A 108 23.53 -14.62 -25.03
N PRO A 109 24.65 -14.14 -25.57
CA PRO A 109 25.40 -14.89 -26.56
C PRO A 109 25.94 -16.20 -25.94
N ALA A 110 26.06 -17.22 -26.78
CA ALA A 110 26.33 -18.60 -26.33
C ALA A 110 27.62 -18.77 -25.52
N ASP A 111 28.58 -17.86 -25.65
CA ASP A 111 29.83 -17.86 -24.90
C ASP A 111 29.66 -17.34 -23.46
N GLU A 112 28.70 -16.47 -23.21
CA GLU A 112 28.34 -16.00 -21.85
C GLU A 112 27.44 -17.00 -21.14
N HIS A 113 26.49 -17.60 -21.86
CA HIS A 113 25.62 -18.66 -21.33
C HIS A 113 26.44 -19.85 -20.75
N ASN A 114 27.50 -20.27 -21.46
CA ASN A 114 28.40 -21.34 -21.01
C ASN A 114 29.25 -20.98 -19.78
N LYS A 115 29.56 -19.69 -19.56
CA LYS A 115 30.32 -19.22 -18.38
C LYS A 115 29.45 -19.28 -17.12
N LEU A 116 28.15 -19.03 -17.27
CA LEU A 116 27.19 -19.09 -16.17
C LEU A 116 26.93 -20.54 -15.74
N GLN A 117 26.75 -21.46 -16.70
CA GLN A 117 26.56 -22.89 -16.40
C GLN A 117 27.78 -23.57 -15.77
N LYS A 118 28.99 -23.08 -16.01
CA LYS A 118 30.22 -23.60 -15.36
C LYS A 118 30.46 -23.08 -13.94
N LYS A 119 29.66 -22.10 -13.48
CA LYS A 119 29.78 -21.49 -12.14
C LYS A 119 28.76 -22.03 -11.13
N ILE A 120 27.91 -22.96 -11.54
CA ILE A 120 27.02 -23.77 -10.69
C ILE A 120 27.70 -25.12 -10.45
#